data_AF-A0A430EDE1-F1
#
_entry.id   AF-A0A430EDE1-F1
#
_cell.length_a   1.000
_cell.length_b   1.000
_cell.length_c   1.000
_cell.angle_alpha   90.00
_cell.angle_beta   90.00
_cell.angle_gamma   90.00
#
_symmetry.space_group_name_H-M   'P 1'
#
loop_
_entity.id
_entity.type
_entity.pdbx_description
1 polymer ?
#
loop_
_entity_poly.entity_id
_entity_poly.type
_entity_poly.pdbx_seq_one_letter_code
_entity_poly.pdbx_strand_id
1 'polypeptide(L)'
;MLSSTFSNAAKARNGELGGDLGWTFEAVQERLVEAWAFLARLPDREAGWLRVQATWPDVRRHHAFGDYGDMDVDARPRLPGLSSDEVGRMEEALSWLQHVPERDRKLVGLALAQLQRIARPEWVWIARRLGSVAEPDAYRMRYGRAITRICRALNTAENRG
;
A
#
# COMPACT_ATOMS: atom_id res chain seq x y z
N MET A 1 -10.90 0.09 -25.75
CA MET A 1 -9.58 0.58 -26.24
C MET A 1 -9.17 1.87 -25.52
N LEU A 2 -8.93 1.84 -24.21
CA LEU A 2 -8.42 3.00 -23.43
C LEU A 2 -7.59 2.58 -22.20
N SER A 3 -6.94 1.42 -22.22
CA SER A 3 -6.22 0.88 -21.03
C SER A 3 -4.70 1.12 -21.07
N SER A 4 -4.17 1.78 -22.11
CA SER A 4 -2.73 1.91 -22.35
C SER A 4 -2.13 3.29 -21.99
N THR A 5 -2.92 4.21 -21.44
CA THR A 5 -2.50 5.61 -21.25
C THR A 5 -1.89 5.91 -19.86
N PHE A 6 -2.16 5.10 -18.82
CA PHE A 6 -1.67 5.41 -17.46
C PHE A 6 -0.43 4.64 -17.01
N SER A 7 -0.11 3.47 -17.56
CA SER A 7 1.24 2.88 -17.44
C SER A 7 2.29 3.83 -18.04
N ASN A 8 1.91 4.52 -19.13
CA ASN A 8 2.69 5.62 -19.69
C ASN A 8 2.73 6.88 -18.82
N ALA A 9 1.78 7.11 -17.89
CA ALA A 9 1.76 8.32 -17.08
C ALA A 9 2.77 8.29 -15.91
N ALA A 10 3.00 7.12 -15.31
CA ALA A 10 4.10 6.95 -14.36
C ALA A 10 5.47 7.08 -15.07
N LYS A 11 5.57 6.52 -16.29
CA LYS A 11 6.73 6.66 -17.17
C LYS A 11 6.95 8.11 -17.65
N ALA A 12 5.88 8.84 -17.96
CA ALA A 12 5.93 10.21 -18.47
C ALA A 12 6.30 11.24 -17.40
N ARG A 13 5.83 11.08 -16.15
CA ARG A 13 6.24 11.96 -15.04
C ARG A 13 7.75 11.83 -14.72
N ASN A 14 8.35 10.67 -14.98
CA ASN A 14 9.80 10.48 -14.87
C ASN A 14 10.57 11.11 -16.05
N GLY A 15 9.91 11.41 -17.16
CA GLY A 15 10.53 12.01 -18.35
C GLY A 15 10.70 13.52 -18.30
N GLU A 16 9.96 14.23 -17.44
CA GLU A 16 9.94 15.70 -17.41
C GLU A 16 11.02 16.33 -16.49
N LEU A 17 11.68 15.52 -15.65
CA LEU A 17 12.81 15.94 -14.82
C LEU A 17 14.09 15.22 -15.25
N GLY A 18 14.62 15.63 -16.41
CA GLY A 18 16.04 15.45 -16.78
C GLY A 18 16.68 14.07 -16.53
N GLY A 19 16.56 13.18 -17.51
CA GLY A 19 17.63 12.24 -17.89
C GLY A 19 18.00 11.13 -16.92
N ASP A 20 17.17 10.08 -16.85
CA ASP A 20 17.61 8.69 -16.99
C ASP A 20 16.40 7.78 -17.19
N LEU A 21 16.42 6.94 -18.22
CA LEU A 21 15.33 6.07 -18.68
C LEU A 21 15.08 4.85 -17.76
N GLY A 22 15.18 5.00 -16.44
CA GLY A 22 15.10 3.88 -15.50
C GLY A 22 14.42 4.20 -14.18
N TRP A 23 14.01 3.14 -13.47
CA TRP A 23 13.44 3.19 -12.13
C TRP A 23 14.49 3.68 -11.12
N THR A 24 14.20 4.85 -10.54
CA THR A 24 14.97 5.44 -9.43
C THR A 24 14.51 4.91 -8.08
N PHE A 25 15.29 5.19 -7.03
CA PHE A 25 14.95 4.78 -5.67
C PHE A 25 13.65 5.42 -5.20
N GLU A 26 13.52 6.72 -5.42
CA GLU A 26 12.40 7.55 -5.01
C GLU A 26 11.12 7.11 -5.74
N ALA A 27 11.20 6.90 -7.07
CA ALA A 27 10.05 6.45 -7.85
C ALA A 27 9.53 5.07 -7.40
N VAL A 28 10.44 4.13 -7.13
CA VAL A 28 10.06 2.81 -6.61
C VAL A 28 9.44 2.93 -5.21
N GLN A 29 10.03 3.74 -4.33
CA GLN A 29 9.50 3.95 -2.99
C GLN A 29 8.11 4.57 -3.02
N GLU A 30 7.92 5.65 -3.78
CA GLU A 30 6.62 6.33 -3.92
C GLU A 30 5.54 5.36 -4.43
N ARG A 31 5.88 4.54 -5.42
CA ARG A 31 4.97 3.55 -5.98
C ARG A 31 4.57 2.47 -4.96
N LEU A 32 5.54 2.00 -4.17
CA LEU A 32 5.26 1.03 -3.09
C LEU A 32 4.43 1.65 -1.96
N VAL A 33 4.64 2.93 -1.64
CA VAL A 33 3.83 3.66 -0.66
C VAL A 33 2.39 3.84 -1.16
N GLU A 34 2.21 4.17 -2.45
CA GLU A 34 0.91 4.23 -3.11
C GLU A 34 0.19 2.87 -3.03
N ALA A 35 0.89 1.79 -3.39
CA ALA A 35 0.35 0.43 -3.30
C ALA A 35 -0.03 0.03 -1.86
N TRP A 36 0.76 0.45 -0.87
CA TRP A 36 0.43 0.25 0.54
C TRP A 36 -0.84 1.01 0.96
N ALA A 37 -1.03 2.24 0.46
CA ALA A 37 -2.25 3.01 0.71
C ALA A 37 -3.48 2.35 0.09
N PHE A 38 -3.35 1.74 -1.09
CA PHE A 38 -4.38 0.93 -1.72
C PHE A 38 -4.71 -0.32 -0.89
N LEU A 39 -3.70 -1.05 -0.42
CA LEU A 39 -3.87 -2.20 0.49
C LEU A 39 -4.65 -1.82 1.76
N ALA A 40 -4.34 -0.67 2.36
CA ALA A 40 -5.01 -0.19 3.57
C ALA A 40 -6.49 0.17 3.34
N ARG A 41 -6.89 0.45 2.09
CA ARG A 41 -8.28 0.72 1.70
C ARG A 41 -9.06 -0.53 1.35
N LEU A 42 -8.39 -1.67 1.11
CA LEU A 42 -9.10 -2.91 0.83
C LEU A 42 -9.91 -3.31 2.07
N PRO A 43 -11.21 -3.62 1.92
CA PRO A 43 -11.98 -4.15 3.03
C PRO A 43 -11.35 -5.49 3.44
N ASP A 44 -10.91 -5.58 4.70
CA ASP A 44 -10.52 -6.86 5.27
C ASP A 44 -11.75 -7.77 5.20
N ARG A 45 -11.69 -8.76 4.30
CA ARG A 45 -12.80 -9.65 3.98
C ARG A 45 -13.19 -10.47 5.21
N GLU A 46 -12.23 -10.81 6.06
CA GLU A 46 -12.44 -11.59 7.29
C GLU A 46 -12.92 -10.70 8.43
N ALA A 47 -12.33 -9.52 8.67
CA ALA A 47 -12.89 -8.59 9.65
C ALA A 47 -14.27 -8.07 9.26
N GLY A 48 -14.57 -7.98 7.96
CA GLY A 48 -15.90 -7.71 7.44
C GLY A 48 -16.90 -8.78 7.87
N TRP A 49 -16.54 -10.07 7.76
CA TRP A 49 -17.40 -11.18 8.20
C TRP A 49 -17.52 -11.26 9.73
N LEU A 50 -16.44 -11.00 10.46
CA LEU A 50 -16.42 -11.02 11.92
C LEU A 50 -17.14 -9.81 12.57
N ARG A 51 -17.31 -8.71 11.81
CA ARG A 51 -18.07 -7.52 12.25
C ARG A 51 -19.52 -7.51 11.77
N VAL A 52 -19.89 -8.40 10.85
CA VAL A 52 -21.29 -8.70 10.58
C VAL A 52 -21.77 -9.54 11.76
N GLN A 53 -22.36 -8.88 12.77
CA GLN A 53 -23.39 -9.51 13.57
C GLN A 53 -24.34 -10.14 12.55
N ALA A 54 -24.59 -11.45 12.65
CA ALA A 54 -25.65 -12.07 11.87
C ALA A 54 -26.95 -11.37 12.32
N THR A 55 -27.33 -10.30 11.62
CA THR A 55 -28.62 -9.66 11.76
C THR A 55 -29.62 -10.59 11.10
N TRP A 56 -29.81 -11.76 11.70
CA TRP A 56 -31.14 -12.32 11.66
C TRP A 56 -31.96 -11.28 12.41
N PRO A 57 -32.92 -10.60 11.75
CA PRO A 57 -33.82 -9.77 12.52
C PRO A 57 -34.55 -10.77 13.42
N ASP A 58 -34.33 -10.70 14.73
CA ASP A 58 -35.38 -11.07 15.65
C ASP A 58 -36.62 -10.39 15.09
N VAL A 59 -37.63 -11.19 14.71
CA VAL A 59 -38.88 -10.69 14.13
C VAL A 59 -39.51 -9.77 15.17
N ARG A 60 -39.12 -8.49 15.15
CA ARG A 60 -39.66 -7.47 16.04
C ARG A 60 -40.97 -7.04 15.43
N ARG A 61 -42.04 -7.43 16.12
CA ARG A 61 -43.42 -7.07 15.79
C ARG A 61 -43.48 -5.57 15.53
N HIS A 62 -43.88 -5.21 14.32
CA HIS A 62 -44.17 -3.85 13.89
C HIS A 62 -45.10 -3.15 14.90
N HIS A 63 -44.56 -2.20 15.64
CA HIS A 63 -45.34 -1.13 16.23
C HIS A 63 -44.53 0.17 16.13
N ALA A 64 -45.19 1.21 15.60
CA ALA A 64 -44.70 2.57 15.39
C ALA A 64 -43.93 2.82 14.09
N PHE A 65 -44.69 3.24 13.08
CA PHE A 65 -44.22 4.23 12.10
C PHE A 65 -43.77 5.49 12.86
N GLY A 66 -42.54 5.96 12.61
CA GLY A 66 -42.07 7.27 13.07
C GLY A 66 -40.91 7.21 14.06
N ASP A 67 -39.69 7.12 13.54
CA ASP A 67 -38.53 7.95 13.91
C ASP A 67 -37.30 7.42 13.15
N TYR A 68 -36.98 8.06 12.02
CA TYR A 68 -35.69 7.89 11.34
C TYR A 68 -34.58 8.62 12.12
N GLY A 69 -34.45 8.29 13.40
CA GLY A 69 -33.63 9.02 14.37
C GLY A 69 -32.52 8.16 14.95
N ASP A 70 -31.79 7.39 14.13
CA ASP A 70 -30.46 6.89 14.52
C ASP A 70 -29.63 6.43 13.31
N MET A 71 -29.54 7.29 12.29
CA MET A 71 -28.45 7.17 11.32
C MET A 71 -27.30 8.00 11.91
N ASP A 72 -26.34 7.33 12.53
CA ASP A 72 -25.05 7.86 12.99
C ASP A 72 -24.64 9.09 12.15
N VAL A 73 -24.91 10.28 12.69
CA VAL A 73 -24.75 11.57 11.98
C VAL A 73 -23.26 11.83 11.67
N ASP A 74 -22.37 11.09 12.34
CA ASP A 74 -20.92 11.11 12.18
C ASP A 74 -20.37 9.95 11.32
N ALA A 75 -21.23 9.14 10.69
CA ALA A 75 -20.81 8.11 9.75
C ALA A 75 -20.18 8.76 8.50
N ARG A 76 -18.87 9.02 8.57
CA ARG A 76 -18.08 9.52 7.43
C ARG A 76 -18.35 8.61 6.23
N PRO A 77 -18.67 9.15 5.04
CA PRO A 77 -18.82 8.36 3.84
C PRO A 77 -17.60 7.45 3.67
N ARG A 78 -17.84 6.14 3.55
CA ARG A 78 -16.76 5.18 3.26
C ARG A 78 -16.16 5.59 1.92
N LEU A 79 -14.83 5.69 1.88
CA LEU A 79 -14.13 5.92 0.62
C LEU A 79 -14.56 4.84 -0.39
N PRO A 80 -14.75 5.21 -1.67
CA PRO A 80 -15.08 4.22 -2.69
C PRO A 80 -14.01 3.13 -2.73
N GLY A 81 -14.43 1.90 -3.06
CA GLY A 81 -13.52 0.79 -3.29
C GLY A 81 -12.49 1.12 -4.38
N LEU A 82 -11.43 0.32 -4.47
CA LEU A 82 -10.41 0.50 -5.51
C LEU A 82 -11.02 0.27 -6.89
N SER A 83 -10.72 1.17 -7.83
CA SER A 83 -10.94 0.96 -9.25
C SER A 83 -10.02 -0.14 -9.80
N SER A 84 -10.40 -0.73 -10.94
CA SER A 84 -9.57 -1.76 -11.60
C SER A 84 -8.16 -1.27 -11.91
N ASP A 85 -8.01 0.00 -12.29
CA ASP A 85 -6.69 0.59 -12.55
C ASP A 85 -5.87 0.74 -11.25
N GLU A 86 -6.49 1.15 -10.14
CA GLU A 86 -5.80 1.16 -8.82
C GLU A 86 -5.37 -0.24 -8.40
N VAL A 87 -6.21 -1.27 -8.63
CA VAL A 87 -5.88 -2.67 -8.35
C VAL A 87 -4.68 -3.13 -9.18
N GLY A 88 -4.70 -2.92 -10.50
CA GLY A 88 -3.58 -3.32 -11.36
C GLY A 88 -2.27 -2.63 -10.98
N ARG A 89 -2.34 -1.34 -10.64
CA ARG A 89 -1.19 -0.57 -10.17
C ARG A 89 -0.66 -1.06 -8.81
N MET A 90 -1.55 -1.48 -7.91
CA MET A 90 -1.21 -2.07 -6.62
C MET A 90 -0.53 -3.44 -6.81
N GLU A 91 -1.14 -4.34 -7.58
CA GLU A 91 -0.63 -5.70 -7.82
C GLU A 91 0.75 -5.66 -8.50
N GLU A 92 0.93 -4.79 -9.50
CA GLU A 92 2.22 -4.54 -10.14
C GLU A 92 3.29 -4.18 -9.10
N ALA A 93 3.05 -3.14 -8.29
CA ALA A 93 4.04 -2.67 -7.32
C ALA A 93 4.32 -3.72 -6.23
N LEU A 94 3.30 -4.45 -5.77
CA LEU A 94 3.47 -5.51 -4.78
C LEU A 94 4.26 -6.70 -5.33
N SER A 95 4.13 -7.00 -6.62
CA SER A 95 4.92 -8.07 -7.26
C SER A 95 6.42 -7.81 -7.14
N TRP A 96 6.86 -6.55 -7.09
CA TRP A 96 8.27 -6.19 -6.98
C TRP A 96 8.91 -6.65 -5.67
N LEU A 97 8.12 -6.83 -4.61
CA LEU A 97 8.59 -7.35 -3.32
C LEU A 97 9.18 -8.76 -3.43
N GLN A 98 8.91 -9.50 -4.52
CA GLN A 98 9.55 -10.78 -4.79
C GLN A 98 11.08 -10.68 -4.92
N HIS A 99 11.60 -9.51 -5.36
CA HIS A 99 13.03 -9.25 -5.47
C HIS A 99 13.70 -8.92 -4.12
N VAL A 100 12.90 -8.70 -3.08
CA VAL A 100 13.39 -8.43 -1.72
C VAL A 100 13.65 -9.76 -1.00
N PRO A 101 14.82 -9.95 -0.37
CA PRO A 101 15.09 -11.12 0.47
C PRO A 101 14.02 -11.30 1.54
N GLU A 102 13.59 -12.54 1.78
CA GLU A 102 12.47 -12.84 2.68
C GLU A 102 12.62 -12.22 4.08
N ARG A 103 13.83 -12.30 4.64
CA ARG A 103 14.20 -11.70 5.95
C ARG A 103 13.97 -10.18 6.04
N ASP A 104 13.95 -9.48 4.89
CA ASP A 104 13.85 -8.03 4.78
C ASP A 104 12.43 -7.58 4.40
N ARG A 105 11.52 -8.48 4.00
CA ARG A 105 10.15 -8.13 3.57
C ARG A 105 9.33 -7.50 4.70
N LYS A 106 9.43 -8.05 5.92
CA LYS A 106 8.75 -7.49 7.09
C LYS A 106 9.27 -6.09 7.44
N LEU A 107 10.57 -5.86 7.29
CA LEU A 107 11.18 -4.54 7.47
C LEU A 107 10.61 -3.53 6.45
N VAL A 108 10.56 -3.91 5.17
CA VAL A 108 10.00 -3.05 4.11
C VAL A 108 8.53 -2.73 4.39
N GLY A 109 7.70 -3.71 4.75
CA GLY A 109 6.29 -3.46 5.09
C GLY A 109 6.10 -2.48 6.26
N LEU A 110 6.90 -2.60 7.33
CA LEU A 110 6.84 -1.66 8.46
C LEU A 110 7.28 -0.25 8.05
N ALA A 111 8.31 -0.12 7.22
CA ALA A 111 8.78 1.16 6.72
C ALA A 111 7.72 1.83 5.82
N LEU A 112 7.10 1.09 4.88
CA LEU A 112 6.03 1.60 4.01
C LEU A 112 4.81 2.05 4.83
N ALA A 113 4.44 1.29 5.85
CA ALA A 113 3.33 1.66 6.75
C ALA A 113 3.58 2.98 7.50
N GLN A 114 4.83 3.30 7.82
CA GLN A 114 5.20 4.60 8.38
C GLN A 114 5.27 5.68 7.30
N LEU A 115 5.86 5.40 6.14
CA LEU A 115 5.98 6.35 5.03
C LEU A 115 4.63 6.86 4.51
N GLN A 116 3.56 6.07 4.67
CA GLN A 116 2.19 6.51 4.37
C GLN A 116 1.69 7.64 5.28
N ARG A 117 2.30 7.83 6.46
CA ARG A 117 1.89 8.79 7.49
C ARG A 117 2.92 9.87 7.77
N ILE A 118 4.21 9.55 7.64
CA ILE A 118 5.32 10.43 7.99
C ILE A 118 6.39 10.39 6.89
N ALA A 119 7.11 11.49 6.69
CA ALA A 119 8.06 11.62 5.58
C ALA A 119 9.30 10.72 5.69
N ARG A 120 9.66 10.28 6.91
CA ARG A 120 10.84 9.45 7.17
C ARG A 120 10.52 8.36 8.19
N PRO A 121 10.97 7.11 7.98
CA PRO A 121 10.73 6.05 8.95
C PRO A 121 11.54 6.25 10.23
N GLU A 122 10.90 5.96 11.36
CA GLU A 122 11.49 5.90 12.68
C GLU A 122 12.17 4.54 12.91
N TRP A 123 13.45 4.46 12.54
CA TRP A 123 14.21 3.20 12.57
C TRP A 123 14.33 2.58 13.96
N VAL A 124 14.36 3.40 15.02
CA VAL A 124 14.37 2.93 16.41
C VAL A 124 13.09 2.16 16.73
N TRP A 125 11.93 2.68 16.33
CA TRP A 125 10.65 2.01 16.53
C TRP A 125 10.57 0.71 15.73
N ILE A 126 11.04 0.73 14.47
CA ILE A 126 11.06 -0.45 13.60
C ILE A 126 11.96 -1.54 14.19
N ALA A 127 13.16 -1.20 14.66
CA ALA A 127 14.07 -2.12 15.31
C ALA A 127 13.42 -2.82 16.53
N ARG A 128 12.76 -2.03 17.40
CA ARG A 128 12.02 -2.55 18.55
C ARG A 128 10.89 -3.50 18.14
N ARG A 129 10.16 -3.18 17.07
CA ARG A 129 9.06 -4.02 16.57
C ARG A 129 9.53 -5.32 15.93
N LEU A 130 10.75 -5.34 15.39
CA LEU A 130 11.40 -6.53 14.84
C LEU A 130 12.08 -7.40 15.92
N GLY A 131 12.19 -6.91 17.15
CA GLY A 131 12.70 -7.67 18.29
C GLY A 131 14.20 -7.98 18.24
N SER A 132 14.99 -7.23 17.47
CA SER A 132 16.43 -7.47 17.32
C SER A 132 17.27 -6.37 17.95
N VAL A 133 18.43 -6.79 18.48
CA VAL A 133 19.43 -5.97 19.18
C VAL A 133 20.27 -5.12 18.21
N ALA A 134 20.07 -5.28 16.89
CA ALA A 134 20.83 -4.54 15.89
C ALA A 134 20.62 -3.03 15.98
N GLU A 135 21.67 -2.26 15.67
CA GLU A 135 21.64 -0.81 15.62
C GLU A 135 20.58 -0.31 14.61
N PRO A 136 19.79 0.73 14.96
CA PRO A 136 18.75 1.27 14.08
C PRO A 136 19.23 1.58 12.65
N ASP A 137 20.48 2.05 12.51
CA ASP A 137 21.03 2.41 11.19
C ASP A 137 21.25 1.18 10.28
N ALA A 138 21.49 -0.01 10.85
CA ALA A 138 21.56 -1.24 10.08
C ALA A 138 20.24 -1.55 9.35
N TYR A 139 19.09 -1.20 9.94
CA TYR A 139 17.78 -1.36 9.29
C TYR A 139 17.58 -0.36 8.18
N ARG A 140 18.02 0.89 8.37
CA ARG A 140 18.02 1.90 7.31
C ARG A 140 18.83 1.42 6.10
N MET A 141 20.04 0.91 6.32
CA MET A 141 20.88 0.36 5.26
C MET A 141 20.25 -0.86 4.58
N ARG A 142 19.66 -1.78 5.35
CA ARG A 142 18.97 -2.97 4.81
C ARG A 142 17.77 -2.58 3.96
N TYR A 143 16.97 -1.63 4.42
CA TYR A 143 15.87 -1.06 3.65
C TYR A 143 16.37 -0.44 2.36
N GLY A 144 17.40 0.41 2.43
CA GLY A 144 18.03 1.00 1.25
C GLY A 144 18.47 -0.05 0.22
N ARG A 145 19.18 -1.08 0.67
CA ARG A 145 19.61 -2.21 -0.17
C ARG A 145 18.45 -3.00 -0.78
N ALA A 146 17.32 -3.13 -0.07
CA ALA A 146 16.13 -3.82 -0.55
C ALA A 146 15.48 -3.06 -1.71
N ILE A 147 15.26 -1.75 -1.57
CA ILE A 147 14.70 -0.91 -2.63
C ILE A 147 15.66 -0.82 -3.81
N THR A 148 16.96 -0.62 -3.59
CA THR A 148 17.97 -0.63 -4.67
C THR A 148 17.99 -1.95 -5.45
N ARG A 149 17.74 -3.09 -4.79
CA ARG A 149 17.60 -4.39 -5.48
C ARG A 149 16.40 -4.42 -6.41
N ILE A 150 15.27 -3.84 -5.98
CA ILE A 150 14.08 -3.71 -6.84
C ILE A 150 14.40 -2.83 -8.05
N CYS A 151 14.97 -1.64 -7.84
CA CYS A 151 15.37 -0.75 -8.94
C CYS A 151 16.25 -1.47 -9.97
N ARG A 152 17.26 -2.21 -9.51
CA ARG A 152 18.14 -2.99 -10.40
C ARG A 152 17.39 -4.06 -11.17
N ALA A 153 16.46 -4.78 -10.53
CA ALA A 153 15.67 -5.82 -11.19
C ALA A 153 14.78 -5.23 -12.28
N LEU A 154 14.10 -4.11 -11.99
CA LEU A 154 13.22 -3.43 -12.95
C LEU A 154 14.01 -2.88 -14.14
N ASN A 155 15.13 -2.18 -13.88
CA ASN A 155 15.96 -1.63 -14.94
C ASN A 155 16.59 -2.73 -15.81
N THR A 156 16.91 -3.88 -15.22
CA THR A 156 17.40 -5.04 -15.98
C THR A 156 16.30 -5.65 -16.85
N ALA A 157 15.06 -5.67 -16.38
CA ALA A 157 13.93 -6.16 -17.16
C ALA A 157 13.62 -5.22 -18.34
N GLU A 158 13.65 -3.90 -18.12
CA GLU A 158 13.44 -2.89 -19.17
C GLU A 158 14.53 -2.92 -20.24
N ASN A 159 15.80 -3.11 -19.85
CA ASN A 159 16.89 -3.20 -20.80
C ASN A 159 16.89 -4.49 -21.65
N ARG A 160 16.05 -5.48 -21.31
CA ARG A 160 15.94 -6.77 -22.01
C ARG A 160 14.72 -6.88 -22.92
N GLY A 161 13.73 -6.00 -22.76
CA GLY A 161 12.50 -5.96 -23.56
C GLY A 161 12.62 -4.95 -24.69
#